data_AF-A0A954LG58-F1
#
_entry.id   AF-A0A954LG58-F1
#
_cell.length_a   1.000
_cell.length_b   1.000
_cell.length_c   1.000
_cell.angle_alpha   90.00
_cell.angle_beta   90.00
_cell.angle_gamma   90.00
#
_symmetry.space_group_name_H-M   'P 1'
#
loop_
_entity.id
_entity.type
_entity.pdbx_description
1 polymer ?
#
loop_
_entity_poly.entity_id
_entity_poly.type
_entity_poly.pdbx_seq_one_letter_code
_entity_poly.pdbx_strand_id
1 'polypeptide(L)'
;ISQHVVGRSQSFGEVRNSLYQRQQTSGHLSAPWIWIQTEGTSAQTDWRRRANIRLLHVEPEQIQQQVLLGLSAECKGMGYWKTGVWDRDDPLQREVMLAIELASLELRLLEPILASGRIDGHLAIHETSPGQSIRAASSTSEPWQKSVLNGRQLSSVISREARPSGADATVIRHAGTSLIMVCDWDDRAQYVPGPMYSPQVQLTVTAPETASAWQISTTRIHSFPRLPVAGGLQVSIDNLNQHAWIMVCSDPEQIREIENRIHGIAERAATATTELATLKLRRVLGTCEQIAQYHELPDRVRQWLSTASTKVDEADHELSQREFHFAASRAQEAMRYLRLVQRTCWEDAVARMITPNASPHTISFSTLPDHWAMLQTLRERRPSASGNLIAGGDFQDAKLFQTAGWESSISDTESWHCTSDLVTDPVRSNQLLRLAAWRPVGRSQPANQDPVGSGAEIPLVISTPPVDCAAGDLMEISGRIRRGRAMSSAAERPVLLFDSQLGPENGVTPVLTNDWMTFRIVRPVVTSGVFRFSAAMLDAAEVQLDDLEVVRYPQPAITTSTLPNGHTGPRLLLPRPQ
;
A
#
# COMPACT_ATOMS: atom_id res chain seq x y z
N ILE A 1 -19.35 -2.99 -0.08
CA ILE A 1 -18.87 -1.97 0.88
C ILE A 1 -17.35 -1.93 0.78
N SER A 2 -16.74 -0.75 0.74
CA SER A 2 -15.28 -0.57 0.52
C SER A 2 -14.46 -1.26 1.61
N GLN A 3 -13.29 -1.79 1.24
CA GLN A 3 -12.37 -2.45 2.17
C GLN A 3 -11.28 -1.46 2.63
N HIS A 4 -10.77 -1.65 3.85
CA HIS A 4 -9.54 -0.96 4.25
C HIS A 4 -8.35 -1.57 3.51
N VAL A 5 -7.55 -0.72 2.88
CA VAL A 5 -6.42 -1.12 2.03
C VAL A 5 -5.12 -0.60 2.64
N VAL A 6 -5.14 0.58 3.25
CA VAL A 6 -3.93 1.19 3.82
C VAL A 6 -3.43 0.34 4.99
N GLY A 7 -2.14 0.03 4.97
CA GLY A 7 -1.47 -0.83 5.94
C GLY A 7 -1.73 -2.34 5.76
N ARG A 8 -2.31 -2.76 4.63
CA ARG A 8 -2.61 -4.18 4.34
C ARG A 8 -1.80 -4.72 3.16
N SER A 9 -1.86 -6.03 2.96
CA SER A 9 -1.09 -6.72 1.92
C SER A 9 -1.64 -6.54 0.50
N GLN A 10 -2.91 -6.21 0.35
CA GLN A 10 -3.55 -5.97 -0.94
C GLN A 10 -3.14 -4.59 -1.48
N SER A 11 -2.70 -4.51 -2.73
CA SER A 11 -2.32 -3.23 -3.36
C SER A 11 -3.54 -2.47 -3.88
N PHE A 12 -3.40 -1.16 -4.12
CA PHE A 12 -4.48 -0.37 -4.74
C PHE A 12 -4.86 -0.86 -6.14
N GLY A 13 -3.89 -1.34 -6.93
CA GLY A 13 -4.14 -1.93 -8.25
C GLY A 13 -4.95 -3.24 -8.18
N GLU A 14 -4.68 -4.09 -7.17
CA GLU A 14 -5.46 -5.30 -6.92
C GLU A 14 -6.92 -4.96 -6.53
N VAL A 15 -7.11 -3.95 -5.68
CA VAL A 15 -8.45 -3.48 -5.27
C VAL A 15 -9.21 -2.90 -6.45
N ARG A 16 -8.56 -2.07 -7.27
CA ARG A 16 -9.12 -1.50 -8.51
C ARG A 16 -9.70 -2.60 -9.40
N ASN A 17 -8.92 -3.65 -9.66
CA ASN A 17 -9.35 -4.73 -10.54
C ASN A 17 -10.51 -5.52 -9.95
N SER A 18 -10.46 -5.80 -8.64
CA SER A 18 -11.52 -6.50 -7.94
C SER A 18 -12.82 -5.72 -8.01
N LEU A 19 -12.77 -4.39 -7.84
CA LEU A 19 -13.93 -3.51 -8.01
C LEU A 19 -14.43 -3.46 -9.46
N TYR A 20 -13.52 -3.38 -10.44
CA TYR A 20 -13.90 -3.36 -11.85
C TYR A 20 -14.59 -4.66 -12.27
N GLN A 21 -14.05 -5.82 -11.88
CA GLN A 21 -14.66 -7.13 -12.13
C GLN A 21 -16.03 -7.27 -11.43
N ARG A 22 -16.18 -6.72 -10.21
CA ARG A 22 -17.48 -6.63 -9.53
C ARG A 22 -18.50 -5.88 -10.35
N GLN A 23 -18.14 -4.73 -10.91
CA GLN A 23 -19.08 -3.95 -11.71
C GLN A 23 -19.52 -4.69 -12.97
N GLN A 24 -18.58 -5.32 -13.67
CA GLN A 24 -18.89 -6.07 -14.90
C GLN A 24 -19.81 -7.27 -14.65
N THR A 25 -19.66 -7.94 -13.50
CA THR A 25 -20.44 -9.14 -13.14
C THR A 25 -21.79 -8.82 -12.50
N SER A 26 -21.93 -7.68 -11.82
CA SER A 26 -23.14 -7.35 -11.04
C SER A 26 -24.31 -6.82 -11.86
N GLY A 27 -24.20 -6.76 -13.20
CA GLY A 27 -25.28 -6.30 -14.07
C GLY A 27 -25.72 -4.87 -13.76
N HIS A 28 -24.83 -3.89 -13.93
CA HIS A 28 -25.07 -2.46 -13.74
C HIS A 28 -25.85 -2.10 -12.46
N LEU A 29 -25.22 -2.25 -11.30
CA LEU A 29 -25.70 -1.58 -10.10
C LEU A 29 -25.82 -0.06 -10.36
N SER A 30 -26.91 0.56 -9.90
CA SER A 30 -27.10 2.01 -10.02
C SER A 30 -26.05 2.73 -9.17
N ALA A 31 -25.08 3.40 -9.81
CA ALA A 31 -24.10 4.31 -9.21
C ALA A 31 -23.28 3.69 -8.04
N PRO A 32 -22.28 2.84 -8.30
CA PRO A 32 -21.44 2.28 -7.25
C PRO A 32 -20.67 3.35 -6.48
N TRP A 33 -20.63 3.19 -5.16
CA TRP A 33 -19.92 4.04 -4.21
C TRP A 33 -18.66 3.37 -3.69
N ILE A 34 -17.62 4.17 -3.48
CA ILE A 34 -16.42 3.77 -2.74
C ILE A 34 -16.24 4.67 -1.52
N TRP A 35 -15.73 4.08 -0.43
CA TRP A 35 -15.31 4.80 0.76
C TRP A 35 -13.80 4.87 0.80
N ILE A 36 -13.27 6.10 0.83
CA ILE A 36 -11.85 6.43 0.87
C ILE A 36 -11.39 6.44 2.31
N GLN A 37 -10.38 5.64 2.62
CA GLN A 37 -9.79 5.56 3.94
C GLN A 37 -8.91 6.78 4.20
N THR A 38 -9.18 7.52 5.28
CA THR A 38 -8.41 8.72 5.69
C THR A 38 -7.66 8.56 7.02
N GLU A 39 -7.80 7.40 7.66
CA GLU A 39 -7.16 7.02 8.91
C GLU A 39 -6.92 5.49 8.96
N GLY A 40 -6.14 5.01 9.93
CA GLY A 40 -5.94 3.56 10.13
C GLY A 40 -7.24 2.81 10.45
N THR A 41 -7.23 1.47 10.37
CA THR A 41 -8.42 0.70 10.78
C THR A 41 -8.74 0.92 12.25
N SER A 42 -9.98 0.71 12.68
CA SER A 42 -10.36 0.84 14.09
C SER A 42 -9.49 -0.04 14.99
N ALA A 43 -9.27 -1.29 14.62
CA ALA A 43 -8.43 -2.20 15.39
C ALA A 43 -6.97 -1.77 15.47
N GLN A 44 -6.38 -1.29 14.37
CA GLN A 44 -5.03 -0.72 14.38
C GLN A 44 -4.96 0.50 15.30
N THR A 45 -5.92 1.41 15.17
CA THR A 45 -6.00 2.64 15.94
C THR A 45 -6.15 2.33 17.44
N ASP A 46 -7.05 1.43 17.80
CA ASP A 46 -7.31 1.06 19.19
C ASP A 46 -6.14 0.29 19.82
N TRP A 47 -5.46 -0.55 19.06
CA TRP A 47 -4.23 -1.20 19.51
C TRP A 47 -3.12 -0.18 19.78
N ARG A 48 -2.88 0.76 18.86
CA ARG A 48 -1.85 1.81 19.03
C ARG A 48 -2.18 2.78 20.17
N ARG A 49 -3.45 3.14 20.34
CA ARG A 49 -3.92 3.96 21.49
C ARG A 49 -3.63 3.25 22.81
N ARG A 50 -3.98 1.96 22.94
CA ARG A 50 -3.71 1.18 24.14
C ARG A 50 -2.21 1.01 24.41
N ALA A 51 -1.41 0.91 23.36
CA ALA A 51 0.05 0.85 23.46
C ALA A 51 0.69 2.21 23.80
N ASN A 52 -0.08 3.31 23.79
CA ASN A 52 0.41 4.67 23.95
C ASN A 52 1.55 5.02 22.97
N ILE A 53 1.39 4.62 21.71
CA ILE A 53 2.32 4.92 20.62
C ILE A 53 1.64 5.74 19.53
N ARG A 54 2.43 6.27 18.60
CA ARG A 54 1.95 7.14 17.52
C ARG A 54 0.88 6.44 16.68
N LEU A 55 -0.19 7.14 16.31
CA LEU A 55 -1.21 6.61 15.40
C LEU A 55 -0.71 6.52 13.96
N LEU A 56 -1.31 5.63 13.17
CA LEU A 56 -1.03 5.54 11.75
C LEU A 56 -1.52 6.81 11.04
N HIS A 57 -0.63 7.43 10.27
CA HIS A 57 -0.98 8.49 9.34
C HIS A 57 -1.13 7.92 7.92
N VAL A 58 -2.26 8.24 7.28
CA VAL A 58 -2.52 7.95 5.87
C VAL A 58 -1.94 9.08 5.03
N GLU A 59 -1.04 8.75 4.11
CA GLU A 59 -0.35 9.75 3.30
C GLU A 59 -1.31 10.41 2.30
N PRO A 60 -1.14 11.71 1.99
CA PRO A 60 -1.95 12.42 0.99
C PRO A 60 -2.07 11.69 -0.35
N GLU A 61 -0.98 11.08 -0.79
CA GLU A 61 -0.93 10.32 -2.05
C GLU A 61 -1.73 9.02 -1.98
N GLN A 62 -1.87 8.40 -0.80
CA GLN A 62 -2.73 7.22 -0.62
C GLN A 62 -4.22 7.62 -0.71
N ILE A 63 -4.59 8.82 -0.26
CA ILE A 63 -5.95 9.34 -0.41
C ILE A 63 -6.26 9.57 -1.89
N GLN A 64 -5.32 10.21 -2.61
CA GLN A 64 -5.45 10.46 -4.04
C GLN A 64 -5.55 9.15 -4.84
N GLN A 65 -4.67 8.17 -4.59
CA GLN A 65 -4.72 6.88 -5.29
C GLN A 65 -6.02 6.11 -5.04
N GLN A 66 -6.61 6.22 -3.85
CA GLN A 66 -7.93 5.63 -3.58
C GLN A 66 -9.06 6.33 -4.36
N VAL A 67 -8.95 7.64 -4.59
CA VAL A 67 -9.90 8.35 -5.47
C VAL A 67 -9.74 7.88 -6.91
N LEU A 68 -8.51 7.84 -7.41
CA LEU A 68 -8.20 7.40 -8.78
C LEU A 68 -8.60 5.94 -9.02
N LEU A 69 -8.39 5.04 -8.06
CA LEU A 69 -8.79 3.63 -8.21
C LEU A 69 -10.31 3.50 -8.31
N GLY A 70 -11.05 4.32 -7.55
CA GLY A 70 -12.50 4.37 -7.61
C GLY A 70 -12.97 4.80 -9.01
N LEU A 71 -12.42 5.89 -9.54
CA LEU A 71 -12.71 6.36 -10.90
C LEU A 71 -12.37 5.30 -11.95
N SER A 72 -11.21 4.65 -11.79
CA SER A 72 -10.74 3.61 -12.71
C SER A 72 -11.61 2.35 -12.72
N ALA A 73 -12.33 2.11 -11.63
CA ALA A 73 -13.26 1.00 -11.45
C ALA A 73 -14.74 1.40 -11.68
N GLU A 74 -15.00 2.56 -12.29
CA GLU A 74 -16.33 3.09 -12.61
C GLU A 74 -17.20 3.46 -11.38
N CYS A 75 -16.56 3.72 -10.23
CA CYS A 75 -17.26 4.28 -9.08
C CYS A 75 -17.72 5.71 -9.37
N LYS A 76 -19.01 5.99 -9.19
CA LYS A 76 -19.62 7.31 -9.42
C LYS A 76 -19.78 8.12 -8.14
N GLY A 77 -19.89 7.44 -7.00
CA GLY A 77 -19.96 8.07 -5.69
C GLY A 77 -18.68 7.83 -4.89
N MET A 78 -18.24 8.85 -4.16
CA MET A 78 -17.11 8.76 -3.25
C MET A 78 -17.47 9.38 -1.90
N GLY A 79 -17.16 8.66 -0.82
CA GLY A 79 -17.24 9.18 0.53
C GLY A 79 -15.89 9.04 1.22
N TYR A 80 -15.59 9.91 2.19
CA TYR A 80 -14.38 9.81 3.00
C TYR A 80 -14.74 9.26 4.38
N TRP A 81 -14.02 8.24 4.82
CA TRP A 81 -14.26 7.61 6.12
C TRP A 81 -13.39 8.27 7.20
N LYS A 82 -14.02 8.62 8.33
CA LYS A 82 -13.37 9.15 9.54
C LYS A 82 -14.20 8.77 10.77
N THR A 83 -13.53 8.47 11.88
CA THR A 83 -14.13 8.09 13.17
C THR A 83 -14.23 9.24 14.16
N GLY A 84 -13.41 10.29 14.01
CA GLY A 84 -13.41 11.48 14.86
C GLY A 84 -13.85 12.77 14.16
N VAL A 85 -14.01 13.84 14.94
CA VAL A 85 -14.23 15.21 14.41
C VAL A 85 -12.93 15.72 13.79
N TRP A 86 -13.04 16.52 12.73
CA TRP A 86 -11.87 17.20 12.14
C TRP A 86 -11.37 18.30 13.07
N ASP A 87 -10.10 18.20 13.46
CA ASP A 87 -9.35 19.27 14.09
C ASP A 87 -8.51 19.99 13.03
N ARG A 88 -8.71 21.32 12.89
CA ARG A 88 -7.98 22.14 11.92
C ARG A 88 -6.61 22.57 12.43
N ASP A 89 -6.42 22.57 13.74
CA ASP A 89 -5.19 23.01 14.39
C ASP A 89 -4.18 21.86 14.47
N ASP A 90 -4.64 20.61 14.30
CA ASP A 90 -3.79 19.42 14.15
C ASP A 90 -3.16 19.36 12.74
N PRO A 91 -1.83 19.52 12.62
CA PRO A 91 -1.14 19.50 11.33
C PRO A 91 -1.35 18.19 10.54
N LEU A 92 -1.50 17.05 11.21
CA LEU A 92 -1.71 15.76 10.56
C LEU A 92 -3.09 15.68 9.92
N GLN A 93 -4.10 16.17 10.62
CA GLN A 93 -5.46 16.24 10.06
C GLN A 93 -5.55 17.31 8.97
N ARG A 94 -4.80 18.41 9.09
CA ARG A 94 -4.72 19.42 8.04
C ARG A 94 -4.13 18.86 6.74
N GLU A 95 -3.08 18.04 6.78
CA GLU A 95 -2.55 17.33 5.60
C GLU A 95 -3.66 16.50 4.91
N VAL A 96 -4.41 15.72 5.68
CA VAL A 96 -5.51 14.88 5.17
C VAL A 96 -6.63 15.74 4.57
N MET A 97 -7.02 16.83 5.25
CA MET A 97 -8.05 17.74 4.76
C MET A 97 -7.64 18.41 3.44
N LEU A 98 -6.38 18.83 3.31
CA LEU A 98 -5.84 19.40 2.07
C LEU A 98 -5.81 18.38 0.93
N ALA A 99 -5.46 17.12 1.22
CA ALA A 99 -5.52 16.04 0.23
C ALA A 99 -6.96 15.81 -0.28
N ILE A 100 -7.95 15.78 0.62
CA ILE A 100 -9.37 15.67 0.29
C ILE A 100 -9.83 16.87 -0.54
N GLU A 101 -9.41 18.08 -0.16
CA GLU A 101 -9.74 19.32 -0.85
C GLU A 101 -9.19 19.31 -2.28
N LEU A 102 -7.92 18.95 -2.48
CA LEU A 102 -7.29 18.87 -3.80
C LEU A 102 -7.97 17.82 -4.69
N ALA A 103 -8.24 16.63 -4.16
CA ALA A 103 -8.99 15.60 -4.87
C ALA A 103 -10.40 16.09 -5.26
N SER A 104 -11.08 16.81 -4.37
CA SER A 104 -12.41 17.36 -4.62
C SER A 104 -12.40 18.48 -5.67
N LEU A 105 -11.36 19.33 -5.69
CA LEU A 105 -11.21 20.37 -6.72
C LEU A 105 -10.99 19.75 -8.09
N GLU A 106 -10.19 18.69 -8.17
CA GLU A 106 -9.95 17.94 -9.40
C GLU A 106 -11.21 17.21 -9.89
N LEU A 107 -11.90 16.50 -9.00
CA LEU A 107 -13.17 15.85 -9.32
C LEU A 107 -14.20 16.87 -9.80
N ARG A 108 -14.32 18.01 -9.11
CA ARG A 108 -15.21 19.09 -9.52
C ARG A 108 -14.81 19.56 -10.91
N LEU A 109 -13.54 19.87 -11.18
CA LEU A 109 -13.07 20.31 -12.49
C LEU A 109 -13.45 19.33 -13.62
N LEU A 110 -13.50 18.04 -13.36
CA LEU A 110 -13.78 17.01 -14.38
C LEU A 110 -15.21 16.44 -14.32
N GLU A 111 -16.02 16.89 -13.37
CA GLU A 111 -17.35 16.33 -13.05
C GLU A 111 -18.30 16.22 -14.25
N PRO A 112 -18.42 17.21 -15.16
CA PRO A 112 -19.30 17.08 -16.32
C PRO A 112 -19.00 15.85 -17.20
N ILE A 113 -17.72 15.47 -17.27
CA ILE A 113 -17.29 14.29 -18.03
C ILE A 113 -17.37 13.03 -17.17
N LEU A 114 -16.93 13.08 -15.91
CA LEU A 114 -16.88 11.92 -15.02
C LEU A 114 -18.27 11.39 -14.63
N ALA A 115 -19.23 12.27 -14.38
CA ALA A 115 -20.56 11.91 -13.92
C ALA A 115 -21.34 11.08 -14.95
N SER A 116 -21.34 11.53 -16.21
CA SER A 116 -22.06 10.89 -17.33
C SER A 116 -21.19 10.02 -18.24
N GLY A 117 -19.87 10.06 -18.08
CA GLY A 117 -18.96 9.27 -18.90
C GLY A 117 -19.01 7.77 -18.58
N ARG A 118 -18.67 6.93 -19.56
CA ARG A 118 -18.53 5.48 -19.39
C ARG A 118 -17.08 5.06 -19.60
N ILE A 119 -16.62 4.06 -18.85
CA ILE A 119 -15.30 3.47 -19.09
C ILE A 119 -15.36 2.64 -20.37
N ASP A 120 -14.54 3.02 -21.34
CA ASP A 120 -14.37 2.30 -22.61
C ASP A 120 -13.34 1.16 -22.46
N GLY A 121 -12.36 1.35 -21.58
CA GLY A 121 -11.38 0.35 -21.23
C GLY A 121 -10.11 0.94 -20.59
N HIS A 122 -9.08 0.12 -20.54
CA HIS A 122 -7.76 0.46 -20.01
C HIS A 122 -6.69 0.27 -21.08
N LEU A 123 -5.76 1.22 -21.16
CA LEU A 123 -4.61 1.20 -22.06
C LEU A 123 -3.36 0.88 -21.26
N ALA A 124 -2.52 -0.01 -21.79
CA ALA A 124 -1.17 -0.21 -21.28
C ALA A 124 -0.30 0.99 -21.63
N ILE A 125 0.56 1.40 -20.70
CA ILE A 125 1.52 2.49 -20.90
C ILE A 125 2.91 1.90 -21.18
N HIS A 126 3.65 2.55 -22.07
CA HIS A 126 5.06 2.27 -22.28
C HIS A 126 5.92 3.35 -21.62
N GLU A 127 6.75 2.94 -20.67
CA GLU A 127 7.78 3.80 -20.10
C GLU A 127 9.02 3.78 -20.98
N THR A 128 9.49 4.96 -21.39
CA THR A 128 10.77 5.10 -22.08
C THR A 128 11.85 5.42 -21.05
N SER A 129 12.67 4.43 -20.69
CA SER A 129 13.81 4.64 -19.78
C SER A 129 14.91 5.49 -20.46
N PRO A 130 15.35 6.61 -19.88
CA PRO A 130 16.47 7.38 -20.40
C PRO A 130 17.79 6.65 -20.05
N GLY A 131 18.38 5.93 -21.02
CA GLY A 131 19.72 5.35 -20.87
C GLY A 131 19.97 3.95 -21.43
N GLN A 132 18.98 3.25 -22.02
CA GLN A 132 19.28 2.03 -22.77
C GLN A 132 19.87 2.37 -24.14
N SER A 133 21.15 2.76 -24.14
CA SER A 133 22.02 2.51 -25.28
C SER A 133 22.01 1.00 -25.55
N ILE A 134 21.68 0.62 -26.78
CA ILE A 134 21.71 -0.75 -27.26
C ILE A 134 23.16 -1.22 -27.18
N ARG A 135 23.52 -1.90 -26.09
CA ARG A 135 24.71 -2.76 -26.07
C ARG A 135 24.36 -4.01 -26.86
N ALA A 136 24.75 -4.00 -28.12
CA ALA A 136 24.71 -5.15 -29.01
C ALA A 136 25.49 -6.31 -28.38
N ALA A 137 24.76 -7.33 -27.91
CA ALA A 137 25.31 -8.66 -27.76
C ALA A 137 25.39 -9.27 -29.16
N SER A 138 26.59 -9.66 -29.55
CA SER A 138 26.92 -10.28 -30.82
C SER A 138 26.28 -11.66 -30.95
N SER A 139 25.35 -11.84 -31.88
CA SER A 139 25.25 -13.07 -32.66
C SER A 139 24.59 -12.81 -34.02
N THR A 140 25.42 -12.85 -35.06
CA THR A 140 25.13 -13.33 -36.42
C THR A 140 23.76 -13.02 -37.06
N SER A 141 23.79 -12.00 -37.93
CA SER A 141 23.20 -11.92 -39.27
C SER A 141 21.68 -12.16 -39.44
N GLU A 142 20.91 -11.08 -39.46
CA GLU A 142 19.94 -10.74 -40.53
C GLU A 142 19.57 -9.22 -40.48
N PRO A 143 19.15 -8.59 -41.60
CA PRO A 143 19.13 -7.13 -41.74
C PRO A 143 17.98 -6.45 -40.98
N TRP A 144 18.35 -5.47 -40.16
CA TRP A 144 17.52 -4.54 -39.37
C TRP A 144 16.36 -3.85 -40.12
N GLN A 145 16.34 -3.89 -41.45
CA GLN A 145 15.29 -3.28 -42.29
C GLN A 145 13.94 -4.04 -42.25
N LYS A 146 13.88 -5.28 -41.74
CA LYS A 146 12.61 -6.00 -41.57
C LYS A 146 11.94 -5.80 -40.20
N SER A 147 12.64 -5.23 -39.21
CA SER A 147 12.06 -4.97 -37.87
C SER A 147 11.24 -3.67 -37.82
N VAL A 148 11.59 -2.68 -38.65
CA VAL A 148 10.81 -1.43 -38.79
C VAL A 148 9.53 -1.64 -39.60
N LEU A 149 9.50 -2.65 -40.48
CA LEU A 149 8.33 -3.01 -41.30
C LEU A 149 7.40 -4.02 -40.64
N ASN A 150 7.89 -4.82 -39.69
CA ASN A 150 7.07 -5.60 -38.78
C ASN A 150 6.80 -4.82 -37.50
N GLY A 151 6.32 -3.58 -37.66
CA GLY A 151 5.58 -2.90 -36.62
C GLY A 151 4.49 -3.87 -36.18
N ARG A 152 4.73 -4.53 -35.05
CA ARG A 152 3.75 -5.35 -34.38
C ARG A 152 2.59 -4.40 -34.16
N GLN A 153 1.56 -4.52 -34.99
CA GLN A 153 0.28 -3.86 -34.83
C GLN A 153 -0.25 -4.33 -33.48
N LEU A 154 0.20 -3.70 -32.41
CA LEU A 154 -0.47 -3.67 -31.15
C LEU A 154 -1.63 -2.73 -31.41
N SER A 155 -2.70 -3.32 -31.93
CA SER A 155 -4.04 -2.85 -31.62
C SER A 155 -4.06 -2.48 -30.14
N SER A 156 -4.78 -1.41 -29.82
CA SER A 156 -5.21 -1.08 -28.46
C SER A 156 -5.96 -2.28 -27.89
N VAL A 157 -5.23 -3.29 -27.41
CA VAL A 157 -5.81 -4.41 -26.70
C VAL A 157 -6.23 -3.82 -25.37
N ILE A 158 -7.51 -3.52 -25.25
CA ILE A 158 -8.23 -3.38 -23.99
C ILE A 158 -7.95 -4.69 -23.26
N SER A 159 -6.91 -4.70 -22.44
CA SER A 159 -6.48 -5.89 -21.73
C SER A 159 -7.44 -6.07 -20.57
N ARG A 160 -8.44 -6.94 -20.75
CA ARG A 160 -9.49 -7.18 -19.74
C ARG A 160 -8.99 -7.93 -18.50
N GLU A 161 -7.75 -8.44 -18.51
CA GLU A 161 -7.29 -9.44 -17.54
C GLU A 161 -5.91 -9.21 -16.92
N ALA A 162 -5.18 -8.13 -17.24
CA ALA A 162 -3.87 -7.89 -16.64
C ALA A 162 -3.99 -7.08 -15.34
N ARG A 163 -3.40 -7.59 -14.25
CA ARG A 163 -3.12 -6.80 -13.04
C ARG A 163 -2.25 -5.60 -13.45
N PRO A 164 -2.65 -4.33 -13.22
CA PRO A 164 -1.74 -3.24 -13.50
C PRO A 164 -0.62 -3.32 -12.46
N SER A 165 0.55 -3.80 -12.90
CA SER A 165 1.82 -3.68 -12.19
C SER A 165 2.57 -2.52 -12.86
N GLY A 166 2.37 -1.30 -12.38
CA GLY A 166 2.90 -0.06 -12.95
C GLY A 166 1.84 0.81 -13.62
N ALA A 167 2.28 1.77 -14.44
CA ALA A 167 1.39 2.78 -15.02
C ALA A 167 0.37 2.20 -16.00
N ASP A 168 -0.89 2.62 -15.86
CA ASP A 168 -1.94 2.37 -16.85
C ASP A 168 -2.78 3.63 -17.12
N ALA A 169 -3.61 3.57 -18.16
CA ALA A 169 -4.53 4.66 -18.47
C ALA A 169 -5.97 4.16 -18.58
N THR A 170 -6.90 4.81 -17.87
CA THR A 170 -8.33 4.57 -17.99
C THR A 170 -8.93 5.53 -19.02
N VAL A 171 -9.70 5.01 -19.99
CA VAL A 171 -10.38 5.82 -21.00
C VAL A 171 -11.86 5.96 -20.64
N ILE A 172 -12.30 7.20 -20.44
CA ILE A 172 -13.68 7.57 -20.10
C ILE A 172 -14.25 8.36 -21.28
N ARG A 173 -15.30 7.85 -21.92
CA ARG A 173 -15.96 8.52 -23.05
C ARG A 173 -17.23 9.25 -22.62
N HIS A 174 -17.40 10.47 -23.10
CA HIS A 174 -18.60 11.27 -22.90
C HIS A 174 -18.84 12.18 -24.11
N ALA A 175 -20.03 12.08 -24.73
CA ALA A 175 -20.50 13.01 -25.77
C ALA A 175 -19.48 13.35 -26.89
N GLY A 176 -18.67 12.38 -27.33
CA GLY A 176 -17.64 12.58 -28.37
C GLY A 176 -16.28 13.05 -27.87
N THR A 177 -16.15 13.32 -26.57
CA THR A 177 -14.90 13.62 -25.85
C THR A 177 -14.39 12.38 -25.12
N SER A 178 -13.07 12.17 -25.17
CA SER A 178 -12.41 11.13 -24.38
C SER A 178 -11.57 11.79 -23.29
N LEU A 179 -11.87 11.47 -22.04
CA LEU A 179 -11.04 11.81 -20.88
C LEU A 179 -10.21 10.58 -20.50
N ILE A 180 -8.90 10.76 -20.41
CA ILE A 180 -7.94 9.69 -20.19
C ILE A 180 -7.22 9.99 -18.89
N MET A 181 -7.35 9.07 -17.94
CA MET A 181 -6.72 9.13 -16.64
C MET A 181 -5.50 8.22 -16.64
N VAL A 182 -4.31 8.81 -16.70
CA VAL A 182 -3.04 8.10 -16.58
C VAL A 182 -2.69 8.02 -15.09
N CYS A 183 -2.43 6.84 -14.56
CA CYS A 183 -2.10 6.64 -13.15
C CYS A 183 -0.95 5.65 -13.00
N ASP A 184 -0.04 5.93 -12.07
CA ASP A 184 1.01 4.98 -11.66
C ASP A 184 0.58 4.18 -10.42
N TRP A 185 0.54 2.84 -10.56
CA TRP A 185 0.18 1.90 -9.51
C TRP A 185 1.44 1.25 -8.93
N ASP A 186 1.91 1.74 -7.77
CA ASP A 186 2.96 1.06 -6.99
C ASP A 186 2.35 -0.05 -6.12
N ASP A 187 2.90 -1.26 -6.24
CA ASP A 187 2.41 -2.48 -5.57
C ASP A 187 2.51 -2.45 -4.03
N ARG A 188 3.13 -1.41 -3.48
CA ARG A 188 3.38 -1.22 -2.04
C ARG A 188 2.92 0.15 -1.53
N ALA A 189 2.22 0.92 -2.36
CA ALA A 189 1.80 2.28 -2.01
C ALA A 189 0.81 2.31 -0.85
N GLN A 190 0.10 1.21 -0.62
CA GLN A 190 -0.77 1.03 0.54
C GLN A 190 -0.03 1.05 1.88
N TYR A 191 1.30 0.87 1.90
CA TYR A 191 2.12 1.08 3.08
C TYR A 191 2.77 2.46 3.08
N VAL A 192 3.62 2.69 2.07
CA VAL A 192 4.34 3.94 1.86
C VAL A 192 4.40 4.19 0.35
N PRO A 193 3.81 5.30 -0.14
CA PRO A 193 3.86 5.69 -1.54
C PRO A 193 5.29 5.62 -2.10
N GLY A 194 5.44 4.93 -3.23
CA GLY A 194 6.65 5.00 -4.03
C GLY A 194 6.86 6.39 -4.67
N PRO A 195 7.92 6.57 -5.48
CA PRO A 195 8.14 7.84 -6.17
C PRO A 195 6.94 8.26 -7.04
N MET A 196 6.26 7.27 -7.64
CA MET A 196 5.17 7.45 -8.60
C MET A 196 5.58 8.47 -9.65
N TYR A 197 6.67 8.16 -10.35
CA TYR A 197 7.32 9.10 -11.23
C TYR A 197 7.94 8.37 -12.42
N SER A 198 7.52 8.77 -13.61
CA SER A 198 8.07 8.28 -14.87
C SER A 198 8.57 9.49 -15.67
N PRO A 199 9.86 9.54 -16.04
CA PRO A 199 10.44 10.70 -16.76
C PRO A 199 9.71 11.01 -18.06
N GLN A 200 9.26 9.98 -18.76
CA GLN A 200 8.49 10.12 -19.99
C GLN A 200 7.58 8.91 -20.17
N VAL A 201 6.31 9.18 -20.45
CA VAL A 201 5.26 8.20 -20.73
C VAL A 201 4.68 8.47 -22.11
N GLN A 202 4.58 7.43 -22.93
CA GLN A 202 3.96 7.52 -24.24
C GLN A 202 2.74 6.63 -24.33
N LEU A 203 1.65 7.16 -24.90
CA LEU A 203 0.44 6.42 -25.20
C LEU A 203 -0.17 6.84 -26.53
N THR A 204 -0.84 5.90 -27.19
CA THR A 204 -1.63 6.16 -28.40
C THR A 204 -3.11 6.16 -28.04
N VAL A 205 -3.78 7.27 -28.32
CA VAL A 205 -5.18 7.50 -27.95
C VAL A 205 -6.06 7.55 -29.19
N THR A 206 -7.15 6.80 -29.21
CA THR A 206 -8.11 6.84 -30.32
C THR A 206 -8.76 8.21 -30.37
N ALA A 207 -8.65 8.89 -31.51
CA ALA A 207 -9.10 10.26 -31.68
C ALA A 207 -9.59 10.50 -33.12
N PRO A 208 -10.67 11.29 -33.32
CA PRO A 208 -11.03 11.81 -34.64
C PRO A 208 -9.90 12.62 -35.29
N GLU A 209 -9.90 12.73 -36.61
CA GLU A 209 -8.90 13.51 -37.35
C GLU A 209 -8.90 15.01 -37.01
N THR A 210 -9.95 15.55 -36.42
CA THR A 210 -10.02 16.96 -36.02
C THR A 210 -9.72 17.18 -34.54
N ALA A 211 -9.57 16.11 -33.76
CA ALA A 211 -9.40 16.21 -32.33
C ALA A 211 -7.97 16.60 -31.95
N SER A 212 -7.85 17.33 -30.85
CA SER A 212 -6.59 17.68 -30.20
C SER A 212 -6.56 17.12 -28.78
N ALA A 213 -5.37 16.79 -28.29
CA ALA A 213 -5.16 16.32 -26.93
C ALA A 213 -4.67 17.46 -26.03
N TRP A 214 -5.21 17.53 -24.82
CA TRP A 214 -4.92 18.57 -23.83
C TRP A 214 -4.63 17.94 -22.46
N GLN A 215 -3.54 18.33 -21.82
CA GLN A 215 -3.30 18.01 -20.42
C GLN A 215 -4.07 18.97 -19.53
N ILE A 216 -4.81 18.42 -18.57
CA ILE A 216 -5.62 19.20 -17.62
C ILE A 216 -5.03 19.03 -16.22
N SER A 217 -4.96 20.14 -15.50
CA SER A 217 -4.69 20.20 -14.06
C SER A 217 -5.58 21.27 -13.43
N THR A 218 -5.57 21.35 -12.11
CA THR A 218 -6.33 22.37 -11.36
C THR A 218 -5.77 23.80 -11.50
N THR A 219 -4.58 23.97 -12.08
CA THR A 219 -3.93 25.28 -12.25
C THR A 219 -3.65 25.65 -13.71
N ARG A 220 -3.75 24.70 -14.65
CA ARG A 220 -3.44 24.93 -16.06
C ARG A 220 -4.06 23.88 -16.98
N ILE A 221 -4.37 24.30 -18.20
CA ILE A 221 -4.63 23.44 -19.37
C ILE A 221 -3.56 23.71 -20.44
N HIS A 222 -3.04 22.66 -21.09
CA HIS A 222 -1.99 22.78 -22.11
C HIS A 222 -2.19 21.78 -23.25
N SER A 223 -2.00 22.22 -24.50
CA SER A 223 -2.14 21.38 -25.70
C SER A 223 -0.90 20.54 -25.96
N PHE A 224 -1.08 19.25 -26.24
CA PHE A 224 -0.01 18.41 -26.77
C PHE A 224 0.25 18.71 -28.26
N PRO A 225 1.50 18.54 -28.74
CA PRO A 225 1.78 18.50 -30.17
C PRO A 225 0.95 17.41 -30.86
N ARG A 226 0.32 17.75 -31.99
CA ARG A 226 -0.51 16.80 -32.72
C ARG A 226 0.36 15.86 -33.55
N LEU A 227 0.58 14.65 -33.05
CA LEU A 227 1.36 13.59 -33.70
C LEU A 227 0.44 12.42 -34.11
N PRO A 228 -0.16 12.45 -35.31
CA PRO A 228 -1.03 11.38 -35.78
C PRO A 228 -0.21 10.12 -36.07
N VAL A 229 -0.72 8.98 -35.60
CA VAL A 229 -0.14 7.64 -35.82
C VAL A 229 -1.23 6.66 -36.22
N ALA A 230 -0.86 5.51 -36.76
CA ALA A 230 -1.84 4.45 -37.04
C ALA A 230 -2.58 4.07 -35.74
N GLY A 231 -3.90 4.28 -35.70
CA GLY A 231 -4.73 4.01 -34.52
C GLY A 231 -5.12 5.24 -33.69
N GLY A 232 -4.60 6.45 -33.98
CA GLY A 232 -5.05 7.69 -33.34
C GLY A 232 -3.99 8.77 -33.20
N LEU A 233 -3.92 9.41 -32.03
CA LEU A 233 -2.94 10.44 -31.69
C LEU A 233 -1.92 9.88 -30.69
N GLN A 234 -0.63 10.13 -30.93
CA GLN A 234 0.42 9.84 -29.96
C GLN A 234 0.54 11.02 -28.98
N VAL A 235 0.50 10.70 -27.69
CA VAL A 235 0.68 11.67 -26.60
C VAL A 235 1.92 11.29 -25.80
N SER A 236 2.81 12.25 -25.58
CA SER A 236 3.99 12.12 -24.72
C SER A 236 3.80 12.99 -23.49
N ILE A 237 3.82 12.37 -22.31
CA ILE A 237 3.76 13.05 -21.02
C ILE A 237 5.16 13.06 -20.44
N ASP A 238 5.73 14.23 -20.28
CA ASP A 238 7.02 14.40 -19.64
C ASP A 238 6.82 14.57 -18.13
N ASN A 239 7.72 13.99 -17.34
CA ASN A 239 7.73 14.05 -15.89
C ASN A 239 6.38 13.64 -15.26
N LEU A 240 5.79 12.53 -15.71
CA LEU A 240 4.58 11.99 -15.09
C LEU A 240 4.85 11.79 -13.60
N ASN A 241 4.01 12.38 -12.76
CA ASN A 241 4.04 12.23 -11.32
C ASN A 241 3.03 11.12 -10.93
N GLN A 242 2.19 11.33 -9.91
CA GLN A 242 1.19 10.33 -9.50
C GLN A 242 0.19 9.97 -10.60
N HIS A 243 -0.30 10.99 -11.32
CA HIS A 243 -1.30 10.85 -12.36
C HIS A 243 -1.30 12.03 -13.33
N ALA A 244 -1.99 11.87 -14.46
CA ALA A 244 -2.26 12.94 -15.40
C ALA A 244 -3.64 12.77 -16.04
N TRP A 245 -4.30 13.90 -16.29
CA TRP A 245 -5.56 13.95 -17.05
C TRP A 245 -5.30 14.45 -18.46
N ILE A 246 -5.72 13.67 -19.44
CA ILE A 246 -5.66 14.04 -20.85
C ILE A 246 -7.08 14.08 -21.40
N MET A 247 -7.49 15.22 -21.96
CA MET A 247 -8.75 15.35 -22.67
C MET A 247 -8.48 15.40 -24.17
N VAL A 248 -9.15 14.52 -24.90
CA VAL A 248 -9.14 14.47 -26.36
C VAL A 248 -10.50 14.95 -26.85
N CYS A 249 -10.50 16.12 -27.49
CA CYS A 249 -11.72 16.81 -27.89
C CYS A 249 -11.54 17.57 -29.21
N SER A 250 -12.60 17.63 -30.02
CA SER A 250 -12.66 18.48 -31.22
C SER A 250 -13.43 19.80 -30.98
N ASP A 251 -14.11 19.92 -29.84
CA ASP A 251 -14.99 21.05 -29.51
C ASP A 251 -14.23 22.12 -28.70
N PRO A 252 -13.99 23.32 -29.27
CA PRO A 252 -13.30 24.40 -28.59
C PRO A 252 -14.14 25.05 -27.46
N GLU A 253 -15.46 24.87 -27.42
CA GLU A 253 -16.29 25.37 -26.32
C GLU A 253 -16.03 24.62 -25.02
N GLN A 254 -15.92 23.29 -25.09
CA GLN A 254 -15.54 22.46 -23.94
C GLN A 254 -14.16 22.83 -23.39
N ILE A 255 -13.18 23.13 -24.25
CA ILE A 255 -11.85 23.60 -23.80
C ILE A 255 -11.98 24.91 -23.03
N ARG A 256 -12.72 25.89 -23.57
CA ARG A 256 -12.94 27.19 -22.93
C ARG A 256 -13.69 27.08 -21.60
N GLU A 257 -14.65 26.16 -21.50
CA GLU A 257 -15.35 25.90 -20.24
C GLU A 257 -14.41 25.38 -19.16
N ILE A 258 -13.57 24.39 -19.49
CA ILE A 258 -12.55 23.86 -18.56
C ILE A 258 -11.56 24.96 -18.17
N GLU A 259 -11.09 25.76 -19.12
CA GLU A 259 -10.18 26.88 -18.86
C GLU A 259 -10.80 27.91 -17.90
N ASN A 260 -12.06 28.30 -18.09
CA ASN A 260 -12.77 29.20 -17.18
C ASN A 260 -12.88 28.61 -15.77
N ARG A 261 -13.12 27.30 -15.65
CA ARG A 261 -13.22 26.62 -14.36
C ARG A 261 -11.86 26.55 -13.65
N ILE A 262 -10.78 26.33 -14.39
CA ILE A 262 -9.40 26.40 -13.87
C ILE A 262 -9.12 27.79 -13.30
N HIS A 263 -9.43 28.86 -14.03
CA HIS A 263 -9.24 30.23 -13.53
C HIS A 263 -9.97 30.48 -12.20
N GLY A 264 -11.15 29.87 -12.00
CA GLY A 264 -11.92 29.98 -10.76
C GLY A 264 -11.38 29.19 -9.57
N ILE A 265 -10.47 28.22 -9.78
CA ILE A 265 -9.95 27.36 -8.71
C ILE A 265 -8.42 27.39 -8.55
N ALA A 266 -7.68 27.97 -9.50
CA ALA A 266 -6.22 27.88 -9.56
C ALA A 266 -5.52 28.41 -8.31
N GLU A 267 -5.91 29.58 -7.79
CA GLU A 267 -5.35 30.16 -6.56
C GLU A 267 -5.53 29.23 -5.36
N ARG A 268 -6.75 28.71 -5.19
CA ARG A 268 -7.09 27.80 -4.10
C ARG A 268 -6.33 26.49 -4.21
N ALA A 269 -6.23 25.93 -5.41
CA ALA A 269 -5.49 24.70 -5.66
C ALA A 269 -3.98 24.87 -5.41
N ALA A 270 -3.39 25.97 -5.89
CA ALA A 270 -1.98 26.28 -5.66
C ALA A 270 -1.69 26.47 -4.16
N THR A 271 -2.51 27.27 -3.47
CA THR A 271 -2.40 27.50 -2.02
C THR A 271 -2.46 26.18 -1.24
N ALA A 272 -3.47 25.35 -1.53
CA ALA A 272 -3.63 24.06 -0.86
C ALA A 272 -2.48 23.09 -1.15
N THR A 273 -1.95 23.08 -2.38
CA THR A 273 -0.81 22.22 -2.76
C THR A 273 0.47 22.65 -2.07
N THR A 274 0.76 23.96 -2.02
CA THR A 274 1.93 24.49 -1.33
C THR A 274 1.85 24.25 0.17
N GLU A 275 0.70 24.53 0.81
CA GLU A 275 0.49 24.25 2.24
C GLU A 275 0.69 22.76 2.56
N LEU A 276 0.15 21.87 1.72
CA LEU A 276 0.31 20.42 1.88
C LEU A 276 1.79 20.00 1.81
N ALA A 277 2.54 20.52 0.83
CA ALA A 277 3.97 20.22 0.69
C ALA A 277 4.78 20.70 1.91
N THR A 278 4.47 21.89 2.43
CA THR A 278 5.11 22.47 3.62
C THR A 278 4.85 21.64 4.88
N LEU A 279 3.60 21.24 5.11
CA LEU A 279 3.22 20.40 6.25
C LEU A 279 3.89 19.02 6.18
N LYS A 280 3.83 18.39 5.01
CA LYS A 280 4.47 17.08 4.77
C LYS A 280 5.99 17.15 4.96
N LEU A 281 6.67 18.18 4.46
CA LEU A 281 8.11 18.39 4.66
C LEU A 281 8.45 18.42 6.16
N ARG A 282 7.74 19.23 6.94
CA ARG A 282 7.95 19.35 8.39
C ARG A 282 7.78 18.01 9.10
N ARG A 283 6.74 17.25 8.77
CA ARG A 283 6.48 15.93 9.35
C ARG A 283 7.55 14.91 8.97
N VAL A 284 7.96 14.89 7.70
CA VAL A 284 8.97 13.94 7.21
C VAL A 284 10.33 14.22 7.87
N LEU A 285 10.73 15.49 7.98
CA LEU A 285 11.94 15.88 8.73
C LEU A 285 11.90 15.37 10.18
N GLY A 286 10.83 15.68 10.92
CA GLY A 286 10.70 15.24 12.32
C GLY A 286 10.66 13.72 12.49
N THR A 287 10.12 12.99 11.50
CA THR A 287 10.13 11.52 11.51
C THR A 287 11.54 10.98 11.25
N CYS A 288 12.27 11.54 10.28
CA CYS A 288 13.66 11.18 10.01
C CYS A 288 14.57 11.44 11.23
N GLU A 289 14.39 12.56 11.92
CA GLU A 289 15.13 12.87 13.16
C GLU A 289 14.90 11.81 14.25
N GLN A 290 13.67 11.30 14.39
CA GLN A 290 13.36 10.24 15.34
C GLN A 290 13.93 8.88 14.93
N ILE A 291 13.90 8.55 13.63
CA ILE A 291 14.56 7.33 13.13
C ILE A 291 16.06 7.39 13.44
N ALA A 292 16.69 8.55 13.23
CA ALA A 292 18.11 8.77 13.47
C ALA A 292 18.55 8.56 14.93
N GLN A 293 17.62 8.52 15.90
CA GLN A 293 17.92 8.19 17.29
C GLN A 293 18.26 6.71 17.48
N TYR A 294 17.78 5.83 16.59
CA TYR A 294 17.83 4.38 16.75
C TYR A 294 18.54 3.67 15.58
N HIS A 295 18.57 4.30 14.41
CA HIS A 295 19.08 3.70 13.18
C HIS A 295 19.64 4.76 12.23
N GLU A 296 20.71 4.43 11.53
CA GLU A 296 21.34 5.35 10.58
C GLU A 296 20.46 5.53 9.32
N LEU A 297 20.27 6.78 8.90
CA LEU A 297 19.49 7.08 7.70
C LEU A 297 20.30 6.74 6.42
N PRO A 298 19.66 6.18 5.38
CA PRO A 298 20.32 5.94 4.10
C PRO A 298 20.93 7.21 3.47
N ASP A 299 22.09 7.07 2.81
CA ASP A 299 22.93 8.20 2.36
C ASP A 299 22.19 9.30 1.59
N ARG A 300 21.33 8.92 0.63
CA ARG A 300 20.63 9.85 -0.28
C ARG A 300 19.52 10.66 0.40
N VAL A 301 19.06 10.25 1.58
CA VAL A 301 17.95 10.89 2.29
C VAL A 301 18.24 12.36 2.56
N ARG A 302 19.46 12.70 3.02
CA ARG A 302 19.85 14.08 3.33
C ARG A 302 19.79 15.00 2.10
N GLN A 303 20.25 14.50 0.95
CA GLN A 303 20.23 15.25 -0.30
C GLN A 303 18.78 15.52 -0.77
N TRP A 304 17.91 14.51 -0.72
CA TRP A 304 16.52 14.67 -1.13
C TRP A 304 15.72 15.56 -0.18
N LEU A 305 15.97 15.51 1.13
CA LEU A 305 15.37 16.45 2.09
C LEU A 305 15.77 17.90 1.80
N SER A 306 17.05 18.14 1.55
CA SER A 306 17.55 19.45 1.15
C SER A 306 16.88 19.94 -0.14
N THR A 307 16.78 19.08 -1.15
CA THR A 307 16.12 19.41 -2.42
C THR A 307 14.64 19.71 -2.23
N ALA A 308 13.93 18.91 -1.42
CA ALA A 308 12.52 19.12 -1.12
C ALA A 308 12.28 20.46 -0.41
N SER A 309 13.15 20.84 0.52
CA SER A 309 13.10 22.15 1.19
C SER A 309 13.20 23.30 0.20
N THR A 310 14.20 23.27 -0.69
CA THR A 310 14.36 24.30 -1.72
C THR A 310 13.12 24.40 -2.62
N LYS A 311 12.50 23.26 -2.97
CA LYS A 311 11.29 23.25 -3.80
C LYS A 311 10.06 23.81 -3.09
N VAL A 312 9.95 23.64 -1.77
CA VAL A 312 8.91 24.30 -0.97
C VAL A 312 9.15 25.81 -0.92
N ASP A 313 10.39 26.25 -0.69
CA ASP A 313 10.74 27.67 -0.67
C ASP A 313 10.45 28.35 -2.04
N GLU A 314 10.78 27.66 -3.15
CA GLU A 314 10.41 28.10 -4.51
C GLU A 314 8.88 28.17 -4.69
N ALA A 315 8.13 27.18 -4.20
CA ALA A 315 6.67 27.17 -4.31
C ALA A 315 6.01 28.33 -3.55
N ASP A 316 6.49 28.63 -2.34
CA ASP A 316 6.03 29.78 -1.56
C ASP A 316 6.35 31.11 -2.26
N HIS A 317 7.53 31.21 -2.89
CA HIS A 317 7.90 32.39 -3.67
C HIS A 317 6.96 32.60 -4.87
N GLU A 318 6.73 31.58 -5.70
CA GLU A 318 5.83 31.67 -6.86
C GLU A 318 4.39 31.98 -6.44
N LEU A 319 3.92 31.41 -5.33
CA LEU A 319 2.60 31.71 -4.79
C LEU A 319 2.47 33.18 -4.39
N SER A 320 3.52 33.76 -3.78
CA SER A 320 3.55 35.19 -3.43
C SER A 320 3.47 36.11 -4.65
N GLN A 321 3.98 35.66 -5.81
CA GLN A 321 3.90 36.38 -7.09
C GLN A 321 2.60 36.11 -7.86
N ARG A 322 1.68 35.30 -7.30
CA ARG A 322 0.43 34.84 -7.95
C ARG A 322 0.65 33.98 -9.20
N GLU A 323 1.82 33.36 -9.31
CA GLU A 323 2.17 32.40 -10.35
C GLU A 323 1.68 31.00 -9.97
N PHE A 324 0.36 30.81 -9.95
CA PHE A 324 -0.30 29.64 -9.35
C PHE A 324 0.14 28.29 -9.93
N HIS A 325 0.37 28.21 -11.24
CA HIS A 325 0.82 26.97 -11.88
C HIS A 325 2.24 26.59 -11.46
N PHE A 326 3.16 27.56 -11.44
CA PHE A 326 4.53 27.32 -11.02
C PHE A 326 4.61 26.95 -9.54
N ALA A 327 3.85 27.63 -8.68
CA ALA A 327 3.72 27.29 -7.26
C ALA A 327 3.29 25.82 -7.07
N ALA A 328 2.19 25.40 -7.72
CA ALA A 328 1.70 24.03 -7.63
C ALA A 328 2.70 23.00 -8.18
N SER A 329 3.37 23.31 -9.29
CA SER A 329 4.37 22.43 -9.90
C SER A 329 5.58 22.22 -8.97
N ARG A 330 6.12 23.30 -8.37
CA ARG A 330 7.24 23.21 -7.41
C ARG A 330 6.85 22.46 -6.14
N ALA A 331 5.67 22.69 -5.61
CA ALA A 331 5.15 21.94 -4.47
C ALA A 331 5.01 20.43 -4.79
N GLN A 332 4.56 20.08 -6.00
CA GLN A 332 4.49 18.68 -6.46
C GLN A 332 5.88 18.05 -6.64
N GLU A 333 6.87 18.79 -7.14
CA GLU A 333 8.27 18.36 -7.18
C GLU A 333 8.82 18.11 -5.77
N ALA A 334 8.53 18.98 -4.80
CA ALA A 334 8.91 18.79 -3.41
C ALA A 334 8.32 17.49 -2.85
N MET A 335 7.01 17.28 -3.02
CA MET A 335 6.33 16.06 -2.57
C MET A 335 6.93 14.79 -3.20
N ARG A 336 7.39 14.84 -4.46
CA ARG A 336 8.10 13.73 -5.10
C ARG A 336 9.39 13.37 -4.37
N TYR A 337 10.21 14.35 -4.01
CA TYR A 337 11.43 14.09 -3.22
C TYR A 337 11.11 13.58 -1.82
N LEU A 338 10.02 14.06 -1.19
CA LEU A 338 9.57 13.54 0.10
C LEU A 338 9.14 12.07 -0.01
N ARG A 339 8.45 11.66 -1.08
CA ARG A 339 8.13 10.24 -1.31
C ARG A 339 9.38 9.38 -1.47
N LEU A 340 10.42 9.86 -2.16
CA LEU A 340 11.70 9.16 -2.25
C LEU A 340 12.32 8.96 -0.85
N VAL A 341 12.34 10.00 -0.01
CA VAL A 341 12.83 9.89 1.38
C VAL A 341 12.03 8.86 2.17
N GLN A 342 10.70 8.98 2.14
CA GLN A 342 9.82 8.07 2.89
C GLN A 342 10.01 6.63 2.44
N ARG A 343 10.02 6.40 1.12
CA ARG A 343 10.14 5.07 0.53
C ARG A 343 11.48 4.42 0.83
N THR A 344 12.59 5.14 0.67
CA THR A 344 13.93 4.59 0.93
C THR A 344 14.12 4.22 2.40
N CYS A 345 13.67 5.06 3.34
CA CYS A 345 13.69 4.73 4.76
C CYS A 345 12.81 3.51 5.08
N TRP A 346 11.65 3.40 4.44
CA TRP A 346 10.74 2.27 4.62
C TRP A 346 11.30 0.97 4.04
N GLU A 347 11.88 1.01 2.85
CA GLU A 347 12.51 -0.15 2.19
C GLU A 347 13.65 -0.73 3.03
N ASP A 348 14.46 0.13 3.65
CA ASP A 348 15.51 -0.27 4.58
C ASP A 348 14.94 -1.00 5.82
N ALA A 349 13.84 -0.50 6.39
CA ALA A 349 13.17 -1.14 7.53
C ALA A 349 12.58 -2.53 7.18
N VAL A 350 12.04 -2.71 5.98
CA VAL A 350 11.39 -3.96 5.57
C VAL A 350 12.31 -4.93 4.82
N ALA A 351 13.55 -4.55 4.51
CA ALA A 351 14.46 -5.31 3.64
C ALA A 351 14.69 -6.77 4.08
N ARG A 352 14.63 -7.05 5.39
CA ARG A 352 14.85 -8.39 5.98
C ARG A 352 13.57 -9.11 6.40
N MET A 353 12.40 -8.55 6.08
CA MET A 353 11.11 -9.11 6.45
C MET A 353 10.52 -9.92 5.31
N ILE A 354 9.77 -10.98 5.65
CA ILE A 354 9.02 -11.76 4.65
C ILE A 354 7.89 -10.93 4.01
N THR A 355 7.26 -10.06 4.81
CA THR A 355 6.28 -9.06 4.37
C THR A 355 6.36 -7.83 5.29
N PRO A 356 5.92 -6.65 4.86
CA PRO A 356 5.88 -5.46 5.71
C PRO A 356 5.07 -5.64 7.01
N ASN A 357 4.04 -6.49 7.03
CA ASN A 357 3.19 -6.72 8.21
C ASN A 357 3.84 -7.60 9.29
N ALA A 358 5.02 -8.17 9.02
CA ALA A 358 5.80 -8.92 9.99
C ALA A 358 6.15 -8.07 11.23
N SER A 359 6.18 -6.75 11.09
CA SER A 359 6.22 -5.79 12.18
C SER A 359 4.97 -4.90 12.12
N PRO A 360 4.34 -4.57 13.27
CA PRO A 360 3.15 -3.72 13.30
C PRO A 360 3.47 -2.24 13.09
N HIS A 361 4.76 -1.88 13.03
CA HIS A 361 5.23 -0.50 12.92
C HIS A 361 5.76 -0.16 11.51
N THR A 362 5.74 -1.12 10.58
CA THR A 362 6.20 -0.97 9.19
C THR A 362 5.05 -0.80 8.20
N ILE A 363 3.84 -0.52 8.70
CA ILE A 363 2.63 -0.34 7.89
C ILE A 363 2.42 1.10 7.39
N SER A 364 3.21 2.06 7.88
CA SER A 364 3.23 3.47 7.44
C SER A 364 4.62 4.07 7.70
N PHE A 365 5.00 5.11 6.96
CA PHE A 365 6.25 5.83 7.22
C PHE A 365 6.24 6.50 8.60
N SER A 366 5.09 7.07 8.99
CA SER A 366 4.92 7.77 10.27
C SER A 366 5.21 6.89 11.50
N THR A 367 5.06 5.57 11.36
CA THR A 367 5.23 4.59 12.43
C THR A 367 6.62 3.95 12.46
N LEU A 368 7.50 4.25 11.50
CA LEU A 368 8.85 3.67 11.44
C LEU A 368 9.74 3.95 12.66
N PRO A 369 9.68 5.12 13.34
CA PRO A 369 10.42 5.30 14.58
C PRO A 369 10.11 4.21 15.62
N ASP A 370 8.83 3.83 15.77
CA ASP A 370 8.41 2.77 16.69
C ASP A 370 8.98 1.41 16.27
N HIS A 371 9.16 1.16 14.96
CA HIS A 371 9.78 -0.06 14.46
C HIS A 371 11.23 -0.19 14.94
N TRP A 372 12.03 0.87 14.77
CA TRP A 372 13.44 0.86 15.16
C TRP A 372 13.61 0.82 16.68
N ALA A 373 12.78 1.55 17.42
CA ALA A 373 12.76 1.48 18.89
C ALA A 373 12.42 0.05 19.38
N MET A 374 11.45 -0.61 18.76
CA MET A 374 11.11 -2.01 19.06
C MET A 374 12.28 -2.95 18.75
N LEU A 375 12.95 -2.80 17.61
CA LEU A 375 14.11 -3.63 17.27
C LEU A 375 15.29 -3.43 18.22
N GLN A 376 15.54 -2.19 18.66
CA GLN A 376 16.53 -1.93 19.70
C GLN A 376 16.14 -2.61 21.02
N THR A 377 14.90 -2.45 21.46
CA THR A 377 14.37 -3.10 22.66
C THR A 377 14.52 -4.62 22.58
N LEU A 378 14.24 -5.21 21.42
CA LEU A 378 14.39 -6.65 21.17
C LEU A 378 15.86 -7.09 21.27
N ARG A 379 16.80 -6.29 20.73
CA ARG A 379 18.25 -6.55 20.83
C ARG A 379 18.73 -6.49 22.29
N GLU A 380 18.29 -5.49 23.04
CA GLU A 380 18.64 -5.30 24.45
C GLU A 380 18.09 -6.42 25.34
N ARG A 381 16.86 -6.88 25.08
CA ARG A 381 16.20 -7.95 25.84
C ARG A 381 16.58 -9.36 25.41
N ARG A 382 17.36 -9.52 24.33
CA ARG A 382 17.73 -10.83 23.79
C ARG A 382 18.37 -11.79 24.81
N PRO A 383 19.22 -11.34 25.77
CA PRO A 383 19.76 -12.22 26.81
C PRO A 383 18.71 -12.79 27.76
N SER A 384 17.55 -12.15 27.88
CA SER A 384 16.44 -12.57 28.74
C SER A 384 15.32 -13.29 28.00
N ALA A 385 15.56 -13.67 26.73
CA ALA A 385 14.60 -14.41 25.93
C ALA A 385 14.24 -15.75 26.59
N SER A 386 12.97 -16.12 26.53
CA SER A 386 12.54 -17.48 26.88
C SER A 386 13.07 -18.50 25.86
N GLY A 387 12.96 -19.79 26.19
CA GLY A 387 12.94 -20.83 25.16
C GLY A 387 11.65 -20.78 24.33
N ASN A 388 11.50 -21.73 23.41
CA ASN A 388 10.23 -21.92 22.69
C ASN A 388 9.10 -22.24 23.69
N LEU A 389 8.03 -21.46 23.65
CA LEU A 389 6.90 -21.55 24.57
C LEU A 389 5.80 -22.49 24.09
N ILE A 390 5.84 -22.94 22.83
CA ILE A 390 4.87 -23.89 22.29
C ILE A 390 5.45 -25.30 22.23
N ALA A 391 4.65 -26.28 22.63
CA ALA A 391 5.01 -27.69 22.52
C ALA A 391 4.59 -28.26 21.15
N GLY A 392 5.45 -29.10 20.55
CA GLY A 392 5.18 -29.76 19.27
C GLY A 392 5.29 -28.86 18.04
N GLY A 393 5.99 -27.72 18.14
CA GLY A 393 6.21 -26.81 17.02
C GLY A 393 7.24 -27.29 15.99
N ASP A 394 8.07 -28.27 16.33
CA ASP A 394 8.97 -28.97 15.41
C ASP A 394 8.27 -30.09 14.61
N PHE A 395 7.02 -30.39 14.96
CA PHE A 395 6.15 -31.40 14.35
C PHE A 395 6.71 -32.82 14.28
N GLN A 396 7.73 -33.17 15.06
CA GLN A 396 8.37 -34.51 15.00
C GLN A 396 7.62 -35.57 15.82
N ASP A 397 6.84 -35.16 16.81
CA ASP A 397 6.06 -36.05 17.67
C ASP A 397 4.55 -35.82 17.47
N ALA A 398 3.92 -36.74 16.73
CA ALA A 398 2.49 -36.71 16.48
C ALA A 398 1.62 -36.80 17.75
N LYS A 399 2.09 -37.50 18.80
CA LYS A 399 1.36 -37.56 20.07
C LYS A 399 1.43 -36.22 20.80
N LEU A 400 2.60 -35.58 20.78
CA LEU A 400 2.77 -34.26 21.36
C LEU A 400 1.88 -33.24 20.63
N PHE A 401 1.86 -33.26 19.30
CA PHE A 401 0.99 -32.39 18.50
C PHE A 401 -0.50 -32.56 18.87
N GLN A 402 -0.99 -33.80 19.05
CA GLN A 402 -2.38 -34.08 19.44
C GLN A 402 -2.71 -33.67 20.87
N THR A 403 -1.75 -33.74 21.80
CA THR A 403 -2.00 -33.51 23.24
C THR A 403 -1.61 -32.11 23.72
N ALA A 404 -0.81 -31.36 22.96
CA ALA A 404 -0.31 -30.04 23.34
C ALA A 404 -1.36 -28.93 23.24
N GLY A 405 -2.57 -29.21 22.73
CA GLY A 405 -3.64 -28.21 22.64
C GLY A 405 -3.61 -27.38 21.35
N TRP A 406 -3.11 -27.95 20.25
CA TRP A 406 -3.30 -27.39 18.92
C TRP A 406 -4.77 -27.47 18.52
N GLU A 407 -5.29 -26.38 17.96
CA GLU A 407 -6.71 -26.26 17.57
C GLU A 407 -6.81 -26.12 16.04
N SER A 408 -7.70 -26.91 15.43
CA SER A 408 -8.02 -26.82 14.00
C SER A 408 -9.49 -26.46 13.85
N SER A 409 -9.76 -25.38 13.14
CA SER A 409 -11.09 -24.91 12.78
C SER A 409 -11.24 -25.03 11.27
N ILE A 410 -12.15 -25.90 10.82
CA ILE A 410 -12.48 -26.09 9.41
C ILE A 410 -13.82 -25.41 9.15
N SER A 411 -13.99 -24.78 8.00
CA SER A 411 -15.26 -24.17 7.63
C SER A 411 -16.35 -25.24 7.48
N ASP A 412 -17.52 -24.98 8.07
CA ASP A 412 -18.66 -25.91 8.07
C ASP A 412 -19.43 -25.95 6.74
N THR A 413 -19.01 -25.20 5.72
CA THR A 413 -19.72 -25.19 4.44
C THR A 413 -19.25 -26.32 3.52
N GLU A 414 -20.17 -26.85 2.71
CA GLU A 414 -19.87 -27.81 1.65
C GLU A 414 -18.98 -27.24 0.52
N SER A 415 -18.56 -25.98 0.61
CA SER A 415 -17.77 -25.31 -0.43
C SER A 415 -16.31 -25.76 -0.44
N TRP A 416 -15.82 -26.33 0.67
CA TRP A 416 -14.42 -26.67 0.86
C TRP A 416 -14.23 -28.09 1.41
N HIS A 417 -13.14 -28.70 0.99
CA HIS A 417 -12.53 -29.84 1.65
C HIS A 417 -11.18 -29.39 2.21
N CYS A 418 -10.91 -29.74 3.46
CA CYS A 418 -9.72 -29.30 4.16
C CYS A 418 -9.07 -30.45 4.94
N THR A 419 -7.75 -30.42 5.06
CA THR A 419 -7.01 -31.30 5.96
C THR A 419 -5.87 -30.53 6.63
N SER A 420 -5.62 -30.88 7.89
CA SER A 420 -4.45 -30.47 8.67
C SER A 420 -3.85 -31.73 9.28
N ASP A 421 -2.70 -32.17 8.80
CA ASP A 421 -2.10 -33.43 9.19
C ASP A 421 -0.57 -33.41 9.11
N LEU A 422 0.09 -34.27 9.89
CA LEU A 422 1.53 -34.42 9.86
C LEU A 422 1.93 -35.37 8.73
N VAL A 423 2.83 -34.92 7.87
CA VAL A 423 3.35 -35.72 6.74
C VAL A 423 4.86 -35.79 6.80
N THR A 424 5.43 -36.87 6.27
CA THR A 424 6.89 -37.03 6.18
C THR A 424 7.43 -36.29 4.96
N ASP A 425 8.42 -35.40 5.14
CA ASP A 425 9.16 -34.80 4.03
C ASP A 425 9.96 -35.89 3.31
N PRO A 426 9.72 -36.13 2.00
CA PRO A 426 10.44 -37.18 1.26
C PRO A 426 11.95 -36.91 1.14
N VAL A 427 12.40 -35.66 1.31
CA VAL A 427 13.81 -35.28 1.18
C VAL A 427 14.53 -35.37 2.52
N ARG A 428 13.92 -34.86 3.60
CA ARG A 428 14.55 -34.76 4.92
C ARG A 428 14.18 -35.89 5.88
N SER A 429 13.18 -36.71 5.52
CA SER A 429 12.61 -37.77 6.37
C SER A 429 12.15 -37.30 7.75
N ASN A 430 11.90 -35.99 7.92
CA ASN A 430 11.32 -35.41 9.12
C ASN A 430 9.80 -35.23 8.93
N GLN A 431 9.04 -35.21 10.03
CA GLN A 431 7.62 -34.87 9.96
C GLN A 431 7.47 -33.35 9.87
N LEU A 432 6.46 -32.89 9.15
CA LEU A 432 6.09 -31.49 9.02
C LEU A 432 4.57 -31.35 9.03
N LEU A 433 4.08 -30.15 9.32
CA LEU A 433 2.65 -29.85 9.28
C LEU A 433 2.22 -29.51 7.86
N ARG A 434 1.25 -30.25 7.33
CA ARG A 434 0.58 -29.96 6.06
C ARG A 434 -0.78 -29.33 6.31
N LEU A 435 -1.04 -28.22 5.64
CA LEU A 435 -2.35 -27.58 5.54
C LEU A 435 -2.79 -27.64 4.08
N ALA A 436 -3.98 -28.17 3.81
CA ALA A 436 -4.52 -28.18 2.46
C ALA A 436 -6.00 -27.84 2.46
N ALA A 437 -6.41 -27.05 1.47
CA ALA A 437 -7.80 -26.72 1.20
C ALA A 437 -8.05 -26.82 -0.31
N TRP A 438 -9.16 -27.44 -0.73
CA TRP A 438 -9.59 -27.51 -2.13
C TRP A 438 -11.10 -27.44 -2.24
N ARG A 439 -11.58 -27.13 -3.44
CA ARG A 439 -13.02 -27.12 -3.74
C ARG A 439 -13.43 -28.43 -4.42
N PRO A 440 -14.64 -28.95 -4.14
CA PRO A 440 -15.18 -30.09 -4.86
C PRO A 440 -15.29 -29.80 -6.37
N VAL A 441 -15.05 -30.83 -7.20
CA VAL A 441 -15.15 -30.74 -8.66
C VAL A 441 -16.56 -30.33 -9.07
N GLY A 442 -16.68 -29.31 -9.93
CA GLY A 442 -17.96 -28.78 -10.43
C GLY A 442 -18.44 -27.49 -9.76
N ARG A 443 -17.77 -27.01 -8.70
CA ARG A 443 -18.01 -25.68 -8.10
C ARG A 443 -16.85 -24.75 -8.42
N SER A 444 -16.96 -24.00 -9.52
CA SER A 444 -16.01 -22.94 -9.87
C SER A 444 -16.02 -21.83 -8.81
N GLN A 445 -14.89 -21.15 -8.63
CA GLN A 445 -14.85 -19.89 -7.90
C GLN A 445 -15.88 -18.92 -8.52
N PRO A 446 -16.86 -18.38 -7.77
CA PRO A 446 -17.41 -17.10 -8.20
C PRO A 446 -16.22 -16.16 -8.19
N ALA A 447 -15.89 -15.54 -9.34
CA ALA A 447 -14.65 -14.81 -9.61
C ALA A 447 -14.42 -13.54 -8.72
N ASN A 448 -15.00 -13.49 -7.52
CA ASN A 448 -15.39 -12.26 -6.86
C ASN A 448 -15.30 -12.27 -5.33
N GLN A 449 -14.74 -13.31 -4.71
CA GLN A 449 -14.46 -13.32 -3.27
C GLN A 449 -13.01 -12.93 -3.02
N ASP A 450 -12.81 -11.74 -2.45
CA ASP A 450 -11.53 -11.34 -1.89
C ASP A 450 -11.22 -12.25 -0.70
N PRO A 451 -10.06 -12.90 -0.61
CA PRO A 451 -9.77 -13.89 0.44
C PRO A 451 -9.67 -13.30 1.87
N VAL A 452 -9.55 -11.98 2.03
CA VAL A 452 -9.27 -11.32 3.33
C VAL A 452 -10.33 -10.28 3.71
N GLY A 453 -11.45 -10.22 2.97
CA GLY A 453 -12.56 -9.30 3.25
C GLY A 453 -13.51 -9.81 4.35
N SER A 454 -14.25 -8.89 4.97
CA SER A 454 -15.37 -9.20 5.88
C SER A 454 -16.47 -9.93 5.11
N GLY A 455 -16.44 -11.26 5.11
CA GLY A 455 -17.33 -12.15 4.34
C GLY A 455 -16.61 -13.21 3.50
N ALA A 456 -15.28 -13.19 3.45
CA ALA A 456 -14.50 -14.26 2.86
C ALA A 456 -14.56 -15.50 3.76
N GLU A 457 -14.94 -16.64 3.18
CA GLU A 457 -14.94 -17.89 3.90
C GLU A 457 -13.49 -18.38 4.07
N ILE A 458 -13.04 -18.56 5.31
CA ILE A 458 -11.71 -19.07 5.61
C ILE A 458 -11.81 -20.61 5.74
N PRO A 459 -11.32 -21.40 4.76
CA PRO A 459 -11.50 -22.85 4.75
C PRO A 459 -10.93 -23.58 5.96
N LEU A 460 -9.74 -23.20 6.40
CA LEU A 460 -9.00 -23.89 7.45
C LEU A 460 -8.18 -22.89 8.25
N VAL A 461 -8.24 -22.98 9.58
CA VAL A 461 -7.39 -22.25 10.52
C VAL A 461 -6.77 -23.24 11.49
N ILE A 462 -5.45 -23.24 11.61
CA ILE A 462 -4.75 -23.94 12.69
C ILE A 462 -4.17 -22.93 13.67
N SER A 463 -4.31 -23.19 14.96
CA SER A 463 -3.83 -22.30 16.03
C SER A 463 -2.92 -23.05 17.00
N THR A 464 -1.87 -22.36 17.46
CA THR A 464 -0.94 -22.87 18.46
C THR A 464 -1.63 -23.07 19.82
N PRO A 465 -1.03 -23.88 20.70
CA PRO A 465 -1.37 -23.90 22.12
C PRO A 465 -1.36 -22.48 22.72
N PRO A 466 -2.18 -22.21 23.75
CA PRO A 466 -2.23 -20.91 24.40
C PRO A 466 -0.93 -20.62 25.17
N VAL A 467 -0.43 -19.39 25.07
CA VAL A 467 0.75 -18.92 25.80
C VAL A 467 0.39 -17.70 26.64
N ASP A 468 0.66 -17.75 27.94
CA ASP A 468 0.43 -16.61 28.82
C ASP A 468 1.45 -15.49 28.57
N CYS A 469 0.96 -14.25 28.45
CA CYS A 469 1.78 -13.07 28.22
C CYS A 469 1.31 -11.88 29.09
N ALA A 470 2.26 -11.02 29.43
CA ALA A 470 2.01 -9.78 30.14
C ALA A 470 2.13 -8.58 29.18
N ALA A 471 1.33 -7.53 29.43
CA ALA A 471 1.50 -6.26 28.75
C ALA A 471 2.94 -5.76 28.91
N GLY A 472 3.55 -5.32 27.80
CA GLY A 472 4.94 -4.87 27.72
C GLY A 472 5.95 -5.95 27.30
N ASP A 473 5.55 -7.22 27.25
CA ASP A 473 6.33 -8.29 26.63
C ASP A 473 6.47 -8.06 25.12
N LEU A 474 7.56 -8.54 24.52
CA LEU A 474 7.65 -8.72 23.08
C LEU A 474 7.58 -10.22 22.76
N MET A 475 6.73 -10.59 21.82
CA MET A 475 6.61 -11.96 21.30
C MET A 475 7.27 -12.01 19.92
N GLU A 476 8.13 -13.00 19.73
CA GLU A 476 8.69 -13.35 18.43
C GLU A 476 8.14 -14.69 17.99
N ILE A 477 7.59 -14.73 16.78
CA ILE A 477 7.09 -15.94 16.16
C ILE A 477 7.94 -16.19 14.94
N SER A 478 8.56 -17.37 14.86
CA SER A 478 9.37 -17.77 13.73
C SER A 478 9.04 -19.17 13.27
N GLY A 479 9.28 -19.44 11.99
CA GLY A 479 9.14 -20.78 11.43
C GLY A 479 9.54 -20.84 9.98
N ARG A 480 9.40 -22.02 9.39
CA ARG A 480 9.60 -22.27 7.97
C ARG A 480 8.26 -22.52 7.30
N ILE A 481 8.13 -22.00 6.08
CA ILE A 481 6.92 -22.17 5.27
C ILE A 481 7.29 -22.40 3.80
N ARG A 482 6.52 -23.24 3.10
CA ARG A 482 6.59 -23.39 1.65
C ARG A 482 5.24 -23.79 1.07
N ARG A 483 5.10 -23.67 -0.25
CA ARG A 483 4.00 -24.29 -1.00
C ARG A 483 4.21 -25.81 -1.08
N GLY A 484 3.13 -26.55 -0.86
CA GLY A 484 3.09 -28.00 -1.06
C GLY A 484 3.11 -28.38 -2.54
N ARG A 485 3.46 -29.64 -2.83
CA ARG A 485 3.67 -30.12 -4.21
C ARG A 485 2.50 -30.93 -4.76
N ALA A 486 1.59 -31.41 -3.93
CA ALA A 486 0.49 -32.28 -4.34
C ALA A 486 -0.66 -31.50 -4.99
N MET A 487 -0.71 -30.18 -4.81
CA MET A 487 -1.75 -29.33 -5.38
C MET A 487 -1.18 -28.19 -6.22
N SER A 488 -1.61 -28.12 -7.48
CA SER A 488 -1.37 -26.95 -8.33
C SER A 488 -2.35 -25.85 -7.91
N SER A 489 -1.83 -24.71 -7.48
CA SER A 489 -2.62 -23.53 -7.14
C SER A 489 -2.10 -22.32 -7.92
N ALA A 490 -3.03 -21.54 -8.47
CA ALA A 490 -2.72 -20.23 -9.07
C ALA A 490 -2.52 -19.13 -7.99
N ALA A 491 -2.92 -19.39 -6.74
CA ALA A 491 -2.85 -18.39 -5.67
C ALA A 491 -1.42 -18.21 -5.15
N GLU A 492 -0.83 -17.05 -5.40
CA GLU A 492 0.52 -16.68 -4.94
C GLU A 492 0.61 -16.53 -3.42
N ARG A 493 -0.48 -16.13 -2.76
CA ARG A 493 -0.56 -15.87 -1.31
C ARG A 493 -1.67 -16.73 -0.68
N PRO A 494 -1.50 -18.05 -0.58
CA PRO A 494 -2.56 -18.95 -0.17
C PRO A 494 -2.78 -19.02 1.35
N VAL A 495 -1.97 -18.32 2.15
CA VAL A 495 -1.97 -18.41 3.62
C VAL A 495 -1.89 -17.04 4.27
N LEU A 496 -2.57 -16.90 5.40
CA LEU A 496 -2.52 -15.76 6.32
C LEU A 496 -1.97 -16.22 7.66
N LEU A 497 -0.88 -15.63 8.12
CA LEU A 497 -0.27 -15.86 9.42
C LEU A 497 -0.63 -14.71 10.35
N PHE A 498 -1.26 -14.95 11.48
CA PHE A 498 -1.70 -13.88 12.38
C PHE A 498 -1.66 -14.31 13.85
N ASP A 499 -1.87 -13.34 14.75
CA ASP A 499 -1.82 -13.55 16.19
C ASP A 499 -3.06 -12.95 16.88
N SER A 500 -3.28 -13.34 18.14
CA SER A 500 -4.42 -12.88 18.93
C SER A 500 -4.34 -11.43 19.40
N GLN A 501 -3.19 -10.75 19.33
CA GLN A 501 -3.06 -9.34 19.76
C GLN A 501 -3.58 -8.37 18.70
N LEU A 502 -3.26 -8.63 17.43
CA LEU A 502 -3.60 -7.74 16.31
C LEU A 502 -4.58 -8.33 15.30
N GLY A 503 -4.87 -9.63 15.40
CA GLY A 503 -5.87 -10.31 14.60
C GLY A 503 -5.49 -10.49 13.12
N PRO A 504 -6.38 -11.13 12.34
CA PRO A 504 -6.14 -11.48 10.94
C PRO A 504 -5.94 -10.26 10.03
N GLU A 505 -6.53 -9.11 10.36
CA GLU A 505 -6.42 -7.89 9.55
C GLU A 505 -5.02 -7.26 9.53
N ASN A 506 -4.16 -7.64 10.48
CA ASN A 506 -2.75 -7.25 10.56
C ASN A 506 -1.82 -8.45 10.35
N GLY A 507 -2.35 -9.55 9.83
CA GLY A 507 -1.58 -10.75 9.54
C GLY A 507 -0.62 -10.57 8.38
N VAL A 508 0.20 -11.60 8.19
CA VAL A 508 1.24 -11.72 7.18
C VAL A 508 0.78 -12.69 6.12
N THR A 509 0.68 -12.23 4.88
CA THR A 509 0.34 -13.07 3.70
C THR A 509 1.56 -13.18 2.78
N PRO A 510 2.47 -14.14 3.03
CA PRO A 510 3.68 -14.28 2.23
C PRO A 510 3.36 -14.79 0.82
N VAL A 511 4.13 -14.34 -0.17
CA VAL A 511 4.16 -14.98 -1.49
C VAL A 511 4.96 -16.27 -1.35
N LEU A 512 4.32 -17.41 -1.53
CA LEU A 512 4.95 -18.71 -1.31
C LEU A 512 5.56 -19.28 -2.59
N THR A 513 6.76 -19.85 -2.44
CA THR A 513 7.42 -20.66 -3.47
C THR A 513 7.43 -22.14 -3.05
N ASN A 514 7.96 -23.01 -3.91
CA ASN A 514 8.16 -24.42 -3.59
C ASN A 514 9.37 -24.66 -2.67
N ASP A 515 10.17 -23.63 -2.42
CA ASP A 515 11.35 -23.67 -1.55
C ASP A 515 10.99 -23.24 -0.13
N TRP A 516 11.76 -23.74 0.84
CA TRP A 516 11.60 -23.35 2.24
C TRP A 516 11.98 -21.88 2.43
N MET A 517 11.06 -21.11 3.01
CA MET A 517 11.26 -19.73 3.41
C MET A 517 11.14 -19.61 4.93
N THR A 518 12.06 -18.88 5.56
CA THR A 518 11.91 -18.52 6.97
C THR A 518 11.03 -17.28 7.10
N PHE A 519 10.08 -17.31 8.01
CA PHE A 519 9.35 -16.13 8.45
C PHE A 519 9.68 -15.80 9.90
N ARG A 520 9.58 -14.51 10.22
CA ARG A 520 9.74 -13.98 11.57
C ARG A 520 8.75 -12.82 11.74
N ILE A 521 7.95 -12.87 12.80
CA ILE A 521 6.95 -11.88 13.15
C ILE A 521 7.27 -11.41 14.57
N VAL A 522 7.30 -10.10 14.79
CA VAL A 522 7.52 -9.52 16.13
C VAL A 522 6.28 -8.75 16.56
N ARG A 523 5.80 -8.99 17.78
CA ARG A 523 4.55 -8.46 18.31
C ARG A 523 4.72 -7.94 19.74
N PRO A 524 4.56 -6.62 19.95
CA PRO A 524 4.38 -6.08 21.30
C PRO A 524 3.06 -6.53 21.90
N VAL A 525 3.08 -7.01 23.14
CA VAL A 525 1.89 -7.35 23.90
C VAL A 525 1.38 -6.09 24.58
N VAL A 526 0.17 -5.67 24.26
CA VAL A 526 -0.43 -4.44 24.79
C VAL A 526 -1.39 -4.72 25.92
N THR A 527 -1.99 -5.91 25.93
CA THR A 527 -2.92 -6.35 26.96
C THR A 527 -2.51 -7.75 27.43
N SER A 528 -2.29 -7.89 28.74
CA SER A 528 -1.99 -9.18 29.37
C SER A 528 -3.12 -10.18 29.09
N GLY A 529 -2.76 -11.43 28.88
CA GLY A 529 -3.73 -12.50 28.61
C GLY A 529 -3.11 -13.64 27.81
N VAL A 530 -3.94 -14.31 27.02
CA VAL A 530 -3.53 -15.46 26.22
C VAL A 530 -3.09 -15.01 24.82
N PHE A 531 -1.85 -15.35 24.48
CA PHE A 531 -1.29 -15.23 23.15
C PHE A 531 -1.49 -16.53 22.36
N ARG A 532 -1.97 -16.40 21.13
CA ARG A 532 -2.03 -17.50 20.15
C ARG A 532 -1.54 -17.01 18.81
N PHE A 533 -0.83 -17.88 18.10
CA PHE A 533 -0.50 -17.72 16.69
C PHE A 533 -1.38 -18.65 15.87
N SER A 534 -1.79 -18.20 14.69
CA SER A 534 -2.66 -18.95 13.79
C SER A 534 -2.18 -18.85 12.34
N ALA A 535 -2.35 -19.95 11.60
CA ALA A 535 -2.18 -19.99 10.15
C ALA A 535 -3.52 -20.36 9.50
N ALA A 536 -4.01 -19.48 8.63
CA ALA A 536 -5.28 -19.64 7.92
C ALA A 536 -5.06 -19.83 6.43
N MET A 537 -5.72 -20.82 5.83
CA MET A 537 -5.78 -21.02 4.39
C MET A 537 -6.75 -20.00 3.79
N LEU A 538 -6.31 -19.30 2.75
CA LEU A 538 -7.07 -18.25 2.06
C LEU A 538 -7.69 -18.69 0.74
N ASP A 539 -7.08 -19.70 0.10
CA ASP A 539 -7.51 -20.20 -1.21
C ASP A 539 -7.17 -21.69 -1.34
N ALA A 540 -7.62 -22.31 -2.45
CA ALA A 540 -7.32 -23.68 -2.78
C ALA A 540 -5.82 -23.87 -3.00
N ALA A 541 -5.14 -24.53 -2.07
CA ALA A 541 -3.70 -24.76 -2.09
C ALA A 541 -3.29 -25.82 -1.08
N GLU A 542 -2.04 -26.27 -1.19
CA GLU A 542 -1.32 -26.99 -0.14
C GLU A 542 -0.18 -26.11 0.37
N VAL A 543 -0.03 -26.02 1.70
CA VAL A 543 1.02 -25.26 2.40
C VAL A 543 1.64 -26.17 3.45
N GLN A 544 2.95 -26.06 3.60
CA GLN A 544 3.73 -26.86 4.55
C GLN A 544 4.45 -25.93 5.54
N LEU A 545 4.37 -26.26 6.82
CA LEU A 545 4.94 -25.52 7.94
C LEU A 545 5.90 -26.42 8.74
N ASP A 546 6.99 -25.84 9.23
CA ASP A 546 7.98 -26.55 10.03
C ASP A 546 8.76 -25.61 10.96
N ASP A 547 9.42 -26.16 11.99
CA ASP A 547 10.20 -25.44 13.02
C ASP A 547 9.47 -24.20 13.60
N LEU A 548 8.19 -24.32 13.98
CA LEU A 548 7.46 -23.21 14.56
C LEU A 548 7.92 -22.94 16.01
N GLU A 549 8.27 -21.69 16.28
CA GLU A 549 8.69 -21.23 17.60
C GLU A 549 7.94 -19.96 18.00
N VAL A 550 7.63 -19.88 19.29
CA VAL A 550 7.13 -18.67 19.95
C VAL A 550 8.06 -18.35 21.12
N VAL A 551 8.77 -17.23 21.02
CA VAL A 551 9.75 -16.78 22.02
C VAL A 551 9.26 -15.47 22.64
N ARG A 552 9.33 -15.38 23.97
CA ARG A 552 8.98 -14.18 24.74
C ARG A 552 10.23 -13.45 25.21
N TYR A 553 10.22 -12.14 25.05
CA TYR A 553 11.20 -11.21 25.62
C TYR A 553 10.49 -10.38 26.68
N PRO A 554 10.61 -10.77 27.96
CA PRO A 554 9.82 -10.18 29.03
C PRO A 554 10.14 -8.70 29.22
N GLN A 555 9.15 -7.91 29.66
CA GLN A 555 9.45 -6.57 30.15
C GLN A 555 10.39 -6.66 31.36
N PRO A 556 11.44 -5.82 31.46
CA PRO A 556 12.24 -5.73 32.66
C PRO A 556 11.32 -5.42 33.84
N ALA A 557 11.43 -6.19 34.92
CA ALA A 557 10.75 -5.84 36.16
C ALA A 557 11.18 -4.42 36.54
N ILE A 558 10.22 -3.51 36.72
CA ILE A 558 10.51 -2.22 37.33
C ILE A 558 10.94 -2.55 38.76
N THR A 559 12.24 -2.63 39.00
CA THR A 559 12.77 -2.62 40.34
C THR A 559 12.42 -1.25 40.89
N THR A 560 11.32 -1.15 41.63
CA THR A 560 11.16 -0.12 42.65
C THR A 560 12.35 -0.30 43.59
N SER A 561 13.45 0.38 43.28
CA SER A 561 14.52 0.63 44.21
C SER A 561 13.89 1.35 45.39
N THR A 562 13.55 0.60 46.43
CA THR A 562 13.43 1.13 47.78
C THR A 562 14.79 1.73 48.10
N LEU A 563 14.91 3.04 47.87
CA LEU A 563 16.00 3.83 48.42
C LEU A 563 16.06 3.55 49.94
N PRO A 564 17.22 3.15 50.49
CA PRO A 564 17.40 3.14 51.93
C PRO A 564 17.23 4.57 52.43
N ASN A 565 16.39 4.73 53.44
CA ASN A 565 16.28 5.97 54.21
C ASN A 565 17.68 6.44 54.63
N GLY A 566 18.02 7.68 54.26
CA GLY A 566 19.15 8.40 54.82
C GLY A 566 20.06 9.01 53.77
N HIS A 567 19.77 10.25 53.37
CA HIS A 567 20.67 11.38 53.56
C HIS A 567 20.01 12.67 53.07
N THR A 568 19.80 13.58 54.01
CA THR A 568 19.43 14.99 53.80
C THR A 568 20.49 15.73 52.99
N GLY A 569 20.06 16.38 51.90
CA GLY A 569 20.82 17.34 51.08
C GLY A 569 19.85 18.33 50.39
N PRO A 570 20.30 19.53 50.00
CA PRO A 570 19.65 20.79 50.38
C PRO A 570 18.47 21.24 49.51
N ARG A 571 17.50 21.89 50.16
CA ARG A 571 16.38 22.64 49.56
C ARG A 571 16.87 23.72 48.62
N LEU A 572 16.57 23.59 47.33
CA LEU A 572 16.49 24.71 46.39
C LEU A 572 15.12 25.39 46.55
N LEU A 573 15.14 26.57 47.16
CA LEU A 573 14.01 27.50 47.22
C LEU A 573 13.84 28.13 45.84
N LEU A 574 12.70 27.89 45.19
CA LEU A 574 12.23 28.69 44.06
C LEU A 574 11.51 29.95 44.60
N PRO A 575 11.78 31.16 44.08
CA PRO A 575 11.05 32.36 44.47
C PRO A 575 9.64 32.37 43.86
N ARG A 576 8.66 32.81 44.65
CA ARG A 576 7.28 33.02 44.19
C ARG A 576 7.19 34.26 43.29
N PRO A 577 6.29 34.25 42.28
CA PRO A 577 6.07 35.41 41.42
C PRO A 577 5.32 36.51 42.18
N GLN A 578 5.72 37.76 41.91
CA GLN A 578 4.88 38.95 42.10
C GLN A 578 4.17 39.27 40.79
#